data_AF-A0AAE1E9U4-F1
#
_entry.id   AF-A0AAE1E9U4-F1
#
_cell.length_a   1.000
_cell.length_b   1.000
_cell.length_c   1.000
_cell.angle_alpha   90.00
_cell.angle_beta   90.00
_cell.angle_gamma   90.00
#
_symmetry.space_group_name_H-M   'P 1'
#
loop_
_entity.id
_entity.type
_entity.pdbx_description
1 polymer ?
#
loop_
_entity_poly.entity_id
_entity_poly.type
_entity_poly.pdbx_seq_one_letter_code
_entity_poly.pdbx_strand_id
1 'polypeptide(L)'
;MLQNRRTSNNDRVLKLVSDLTSIMLQIKTFSENENSSFEFGSLQESLQAIKGGLDANNINVFQNNVEIHINHIQSGLSQMGNLHAFAATRTNT
;
A
#
# COMPACT_ATOMS: atom_id res chain seq x y z
N MET A 1 8.92 -39.49 14.98
CA MET A 1 7.86 -38.49 15.20
C MET A 1 8.39 -37.13 14.80
N LEU A 2 7.68 -36.42 13.91
CA LEU A 2 7.60 -34.96 13.72
C LEU A 2 7.04 -34.69 12.30
N GLN A 3 5.82 -35.15 12.07
CA GLN A 3 5.04 -34.76 10.90
C GLN A 3 4.26 -33.50 11.28
N ASN A 4 4.88 -32.31 11.18
CA ASN A 4 4.16 -31.06 11.40
C ASN A 4 4.61 -29.91 10.49
N ARG A 5 4.59 -30.14 9.18
CA ARG A 5 4.69 -29.08 8.18
C ARG A 5 3.44 -29.08 7.30
N ARG A 6 2.32 -28.59 7.83
CA ARG A 6 1.16 -28.18 7.03
C ARG A 6 1.13 -26.65 6.97
N THR A 7 2.08 -26.05 6.28
CA THR A 7 2.04 -24.63 5.95
C THR A 7 1.53 -24.49 4.52
N SER A 8 0.22 -24.35 4.38
CA SER A 8 -0.53 -23.79 3.23
C SER A 8 0.17 -23.84 1.86
N ASN A 9 0.09 -24.97 1.15
CA ASN A 9 0.46 -25.12 -0.26
C ASN A 9 -0.57 -24.44 -1.21
N ASN A 10 -0.94 -23.20 -0.92
CA ASN A 10 -1.78 -22.42 -1.83
C ASN A 10 -0.98 -21.21 -2.30
N ASP A 11 -0.32 -21.38 -3.45
CA ASP A 11 0.54 -20.37 -4.05
C ASP A 11 -0.18 -19.04 -4.27
N ARG A 12 -1.49 -19.06 -4.51
CA ARG A 12 -2.31 -17.84 -4.66
C ARG A 12 -2.42 -17.08 -3.33
N VAL A 13 -2.56 -17.79 -2.22
CA VAL A 13 -2.61 -17.18 -0.88
C VAL A 13 -1.23 -16.63 -0.50
N LEU A 14 -0.16 -17.39 -0.74
CA LEU A 14 1.21 -16.92 -0.47
C LEU A 14 1.56 -15.69 -1.31
N LYS A 15 1.15 -15.67 -2.58
CA LYS A 15 1.28 -14.52 -3.46
C LYS A 15 0.52 -13.30 -2.93
N LEU A 16 -0.74 -13.48 -2.53
CA LEU A 16 -1.54 -12.41 -1.93
C LEU A 16 -0.89 -11.83 -0.66
N VAL A 17 -0.40 -12.68 0.24
CA VAL A 17 0.32 -12.24 1.45
C VAL A 17 1.58 -11.45 1.08
N SER A 18 2.36 -11.93 0.11
CA SER A 18 3.55 -11.23 -0.39
C SER A 18 3.19 -9.86 -0.97
N ASP A 19 2.13 -9.78 -1.77
CA ASP A 19 1.71 -8.54 -2.43
C ASP A 19 1.18 -7.51 -1.42
N LEU A 20 0.37 -7.94 -0.45
CA LEU A 20 -0.08 -7.08 0.65
C LEU A 20 1.09 -6.59 1.52
N THR A 21 2.09 -7.43 1.76
CA THR A 21 3.31 -7.04 2.49
C THR A 21 4.12 -6.02 1.70
N SER A 22 4.24 -6.19 0.39
CA SER A 22 4.90 -5.22 -0.50
C SER A 22 4.23 -3.85 -0.45
N ILE A 23 2.89 -3.80 -0.42
CA ILE A 23 2.14 -2.55 -0.25
C ILE A 23 2.51 -1.86 1.07
N MET A 24 2.60 -2.61 2.17
CA MET A 24 3.00 -2.02 3.47
C MET A 24 4.42 -1.43 3.43
N LEU A 25 5.35 -2.08 2.73
CA LEU A 25 6.71 -1.57 2.55
C LEU A 25 6.72 -0.30 1.69
N GLN A 26 5.97 -0.27 0.60
CA GLN A 26 5.82 0.92 -0.26
C GLN A 26 5.31 2.13 0.56
N ILE A 27 4.24 1.94 1.35
CA ILE A 27 3.69 2.99 2.22
C ILE A 27 4.72 3.50 3.22
N LYS A 28 5.48 2.60 3.86
CA LYS A 28 6.55 2.98 4.78
C LYS A 28 7.60 3.84 4.07
N THR A 29 8.04 3.44 2.88
CA THR A 29 8.97 4.23 2.07
C THR A 29 8.42 5.62 1.76
N PHE A 30 7.13 5.76 1.46
CA PHE A 30 6.51 7.07 1.18
C PHE A 30 6.45 7.97 2.41
N SER A 31 6.33 7.40 3.61
CA SER A 31 6.39 8.18 4.84
C SER A 31 7.80 8.69 5.17
N GLU A 32 8.83 8.08 4.57
CA GLU A 32 10.24 8.38 4.82
C GLU A 32 10.87 9.28 3.73
N ASN A 33 10.24 9.43 2.56
CA ASN A 33 10.77 10.18 1.41
C ASN A 33 9.83 11.32 0.96
N GLU A 34 10.37 12.48 0.60
CA GLU A 34 9.58 13.67 0.20
C GLU A 34 9.00 13.63 -1.24
N ASN A 35 9.35 12.61 -2.04
CA ASN A 35 9.02 12.54 -3.48
C ASN A 35 7.68 11.84 -3.74
N SER A 36 6.60 12.59 -3.59
CA SER A 36 5.27 12.00 -3.40
C SER A 36 4.50 11.61 -4.67
N SER A 37 4.60 12.31 -5.80
CA SER A 37 3.61 12.13 -6.89
C SER A 37 3.81 10.91 -7.79
N PHE A 38 5.04 10.59 -8.22
CA PHE A 38 5.34 9.43 -9.07
C PHE A 38 5.15 8.10 -8.31
N GLU A 39 5.49 8.11 -7.03
CA GLU A 39 5.46 6.94 -6.17
C GLU A 39 4.04 6.44 -5.89
N PHE A 40 3.06 7.35 -5.76
CA PHE A 40 1.65 6.97 -5.62
C PHE A 40 1.07 6.29 -6.87
N GLY A 41 1.57 6.58 -8.06
CA GLY A 41 1.14 5.89 -9.29
C GLY A 41 1.43 4.39 -9.21
N SER A 42 2.64 4.04 -8.77
CA SER A 42 3.08 2.64 -8.60
C SER A 42 2.31 1.89 -7.50
N LEU A 43 1.89 2.59 -6.43
CA LEU A 43 1.03 2.04 -5.39
C LEU A 43 -0.36 1.69 -5.95
N GLN A 44 -0.93 2.59 -6.76
CA GLN A 44 -2.24 2.38 -7.36
C GLN A 44 -2.22 1.21 -8.35
N GLU A 45 -1.17 1.08 -9.16
CA GLU A 45 -0.96 -0.07 -10.04
C GLU A 45 -0.87 -1.39 -9.25
N SER A 46 -0.14 -1.39 -8.13
CA SER A 46 -0.03 -2.56 -7.25
C SER A 46 -1.39 -2.97 -6.67
N LEU A 47 -2.21 -2.01 -6.26
CA LEU A 47 -3.58 -2.27 -5.79
C LEU A 47 -4.48 -2.88 -6.87
N GLN A 48 -4.43 -2.35 -8.10
CA GLN A 48 -5.20 -2.89 -9.22
C GLN A 48 -4.75 -4.31 -9.60
N ALA A 49 -3.44 -4.57 -9.57
CA ALA A 49 -2.90 -5.90 -9.84
C ALA A 49 -3.39 -6.94 -8.81
N ILE A 50 -3.37 -6.61 -7.51
CA ILE A 50 -3.90 -7.51 -6.47
C ILE A 50 -5.38 -7.76 -6.70
N LYS A 51 -6.17 -6.69 -6.87
CA LYS A 51 -7.61 -6.78 -7.08
C LYS A 51 -7.98 -7.62 -8.30
N GLY A 52 -7.24 -7.47 -9.41
CA GLY A 52 -7.43 -8.26 -10.62
C GLY A 52 -7.09 -9.74 -10.45
N GLY A 53 -6.27 -10.10 -9.46
CA GLY A 53 -5.94 -11.49 -9.13
C GLY A 53 -6.92 -12.19 -8.17
N LEU A 54 -7.84 -11.43 -7.55
CA LEU A 54 -8.82 -11.93 -6.59
C LEU A 54 -10.04 -12.52 -7.28
N ASP A 55 -10.68 -13.47 -6.59
CA ASP A 55 -12.02 -13.92 -6.94
C ASP A 55 -13.05 -12.81 -6.70
N ALA A 56 -14.09 -12.74 -7.55
CA ALA A 56 -15.12 -11.71 -7.50
C ALA A 56 -15.78 -11.57 -6.11
N ASN A 57 -15.94 -12.69 -5.38
CA ASN A 57 -16.53 -12.69 -4.04
C ASN A 57 -15.65 -11.97 -3.00
N ASN A 58 -14.36 -11.83 -3.26
CA ASN A 58 -13.39 -11.20 -2.36
C ASN A 58 -13.10 -9.74 -2.72
N ILE A 59 -13.60 -9.24 -3.86
CA ILE A 59 -13.36 -7.86 -4.30
C ILE A 59 -13.87 -6.88 -3.25
N ASN A 60 -15.13 -6.99 -2.81
CA ASN A 60 -15.70 -6.08 -1.82
C ASN A 60 -14.91 -6.08 -0.50
N VAL A 61 -14.42 -7.25 -0.06
CA VAL A 61 -13.59 -7.36 1.15
C VAL A 61 -12.27 -6.61 0.96
N PHE A 62 -11.62 -6.76 -0.19
CA PHE A 62 -10.39 -6.05 -0.50
C PHE A 62 -10.60 -4.53 -0.60
N GLN A 63 -11.67 -4.07 -1.25
CA GLN A 63 -11.97 -2.63 -1.35
C GLN A 63 -12.17 -2.01 0.04
N ASN A 64 -12.99 -2.66 0.87
CA ASN A 64 -13.35 -2.15 2.18
C ASN A 64 -12.19 -2.17 3.18
N ASN A 65 -11.36 -3.23 3.14
CA ASN A 65 -10.29 -3.43 4.13
C ASN A 65 -8.89 -3.03 3.63
N VAL A 66 -8.74 -2.64 2.36
CA VAL A 66 -7.45 -2.22 1.79
C VAL A 66 -7.59 -0.90 1.06
N GLU A 67 -8.36 -0.84 -0.04
CA GLU A 67 -8.42 0.37 -0.90
C GLU A 67 -8.82 1.63 -0.12
N ILE A 68 -9.85 1.55 0.73
CA ILE A 68 -10.30 2.70 1.53
C ILE A 68 -9.17 3.22 2.44
N HIS A 69 -8.43 2.34 3.11
CA HIS A 69 -7.35 2.75 4.00
C HIS A 69 -6.18 3.35 3.23
N ILE A 70 -5.83 2.81 2.07
CA ILE A 70 -4.78 3.38 1.22
C ILE A 70 -5.17 4.77 0.71
N ASN A 71 -6.42 4.96 0.27
CA ASN A 71 -6.90 6.27 -0.17
C ASN A 71 -6.80 7.32 0.94
N HIS A 72 -7.10 6.95 2.19
CA HIS A 72 -6.93 7.84 3.34
C HIS A 72 -5.45 8.15 3.62
N ILE A 73 -4.58 7.14 3.58
CA ILE A 73 -3.13 7.32 3.76
C ILE A 73 -2.57 8.26 2.67
N GLN A 74 -2.90 8.02 1.40
CA GLN A 74 -2.49 8.87 0.28
C GLN A 74 -2.98 10.31 0.47
N SER A 75 -4.24 10.48 0.90
CA SER A 75 -4.80 11.80 1.18
C SER A 75 -4.05 12.51 2.30
N GLY A 76 -3.70 11.80 3.39
CA GLY A 76 -2.93 12.35 4.51
C GLY A 76 -1.49 12.72 4.13
N LEU A 77 -0.78 11.83 3.43
CA LEU A 77 0.59 12.07 2.96
C LEU A 77 0.65 13.23 1.95
N SER A 78 -0.33 13.33 1.04
CA SER A 78 -0.42 14.44 0.08
C SER A 78 -0.64 15.79 0.76
N GLN A 79 -1.39 15.82 1.88
CA GLN A 79 -1.60 17.03 2.68
C GLN A 79 -0.33 17.42 3.47
N MET A 80 0.41 16.45 4.01
CA MET A 80 1.67 16.70 4.71
C MET A 80 2.77 17.24 3.79
N GLY A 81 2.88 16.73 2.56
CA GLY A 81 3.82 17.27 1.56
C GLY A 81 3.58 18.75 1.25
N ASN A 82 2.31 19.15 1.13
CA ASN A 82 1.95 20.55 0.89
C ASN A 82 2.32 21.44 2.10
N LEU A 83 2.07 20.95 3.33
CA LEU A 83 2.41 21.67 4.55
C LEU A 83 3.93 21.91 4.71
N HIS A 84 4.77 20.96 4.27
CA HIS A 84 6.22 21.11 4.32
C HIS A 84 6.74 22.18 3.34
N ALA A 85 6.21 22.22 2.11
CA ALA A 85 6.52 23.27 1.14
C ALA A 85 6.15 24.69 1.64
N PHE A 86 5.01 24.80 2.35
CA PHE A 86 4.61 26.06 2.99
C PHE A 86 5.50 26.43 4.20
N ALA A 87 6.00 25.46 4.96
CA ALA A 87 6.88 25.71 6.12
C ALA A 87 8.30 26.12 5.69
N ALA A 88 8.86 25.49 4.64
CA ALA A 88 10.19 25.81 4.10
C ALA A 88 10.28 27.23 3.51
N THR A 89 9.15 27.82 3.10
CA THR A 89 9.11 29.20 2.57
C THR A 89 9.36 30.26 3.67
N ARG A 90 9.15 29.92 4.95
CA ARG A 90 9.27 30.89 6.06
C ARG A 90 10.66 30.99 6.70
N THR A 91 11.64 30.23 6.26
CA THR A 91 13.02 30.26 6.79
C THR A 91 14.00 31.11 5.99
N ASN A 92 13.53 31.85 4.97
CA ASN A 92 14.34 32.76 4.14
C ASN A 92 14.07 34.26 4.41
N THR A 93 14.15 34.68 5.66
CA THR A 93 14.25 36.10 6.07
C THR A 93 15.26 36.25 7.18
#